data_AF-A0A5P1FHP3-F1
#
_entry.id   AF-A0A5P1FHP3-F1
#
_cell.length_a   1.000
_cell.length_b   1.000
_cell.length_c   1.000
_cell.angle_alpha   90.00
_cell.angle_beta   90.00
_cell.angle_gamma   90.00
#
_symmetry.space_group_name_H-M   'P 1'
#
loop_
_entity.id
_entity.type
_entity.pdbx_description
1 polymer ?
#
loop_
_entity_poly.entity_id
_entity_poly.type
_entity_poly.pdbx_seq_one_letter_code
_entity_poly.pdbx_strand_id
1 'polypeptide(L)'
;MREIDGDVCEVIDNLGEDCPVFDNMFEFCQIYAGGTIDAARRLNNQLSDIAINWSGGLHHAKKSEASGFCYINDLVLGILELLKYHARVLYIDIDIHHGDGVEEAFYFTDRVMTVSFHKYGDMFFPGTGDVKNIGEREGKYYAINVPLKDGIDDNNFTRLFKTIFNTVDYCQGCRNISTRSNCASMWG
;
A
#
# COMPACT_ATOMS: atom_id res chain seq x y z
N MET A 1 -36.00 -17.15 -2.15
CA MET A 1 -35.14 -17.36 -3.33
C MET A 1 -35.71 -16.51 -4.45
N ARG A 2 -35.18 -15.31 -4.66
CA ARG A 2 -35.42 -14.53 -5.87
C ARG A 2 -34.06 -14.36 -6.52
N GLU A 3 -33.97 -14.85 -7.76
CA GLU A 3 -32.89 -14.58 -8.68
C GLU A 3 -32.73 -13.07 -8.83
N ILE A 4 -31.49 -12.60 -8.75
CA ILE A 4 -31.10 -11.25 -9.16
C ILE A 4 -30.48 -11.44 -10.53
N ASP A 5 -31.23 -11.03 -11.55
CA ASP A 5 -30.81 -10.98 -12.94
C ASP A 5 -30.28 -9.56 -13.22
N GLY A 6 -29.07 -9.48 -13.79
CA GLY A 6 -28.55 -8.30 -14.48
C GLY A 6 -28.07 -7.12 -13.64
N ASP A 7 -26.85 -7.19 -13.12
CA ASP A 7 -25.91 -6.05 -13.12
C ASP A 7 -24.50 -6.62 -13.20
N VAL A 8 -23.62 -5.97 -13.96
CA VAL A 8 -22.27 -6.42 -14.29
C VAL A 8 -21.44 -6.58 -13.01
N CYS A 9 -21.42 -7.78 -12.44
CA CYS A 9 -20.32 -8.18 -11.56
C CYS A 9 -19.08 -8.21 -12.45
N GLU A 10 -18.27 -7.14 -12.42
CA GLU A 10 -16.87 -7.27 -12.79
C GLU A 10 -16.34 -8.45 -11.96
N VAL A 11 -16.04 -9.55 -12.65
CA VAL A 11 -15.48 -10.73 -12.02
C VAL A 11 -14.14 -10.29 -11.46
N ILE A 12 -13.97 -10.37 -10.14
CA ILE A 12 -12.63 -10.24 -9.56
C ILE A 12 -11.84 -11.42 -10.11
N ASP A 13 -10.86 -11.14 -10.96
CA ASP A 13 -10.01 -12.17 -11.54
C ASP A 13 -9.12 -12.77 -10.44
N ASN A 14 -8.65 -14.00 -10.69
CA ASN A 14 -7.74 -14.73 -9.80
C ASN A 14 -8.31 -15.12 -8.41
N LEU A 15 -9.63 -15.31 -8.30
CA LEU A 15 -10.23 -16.04 -7.18
C LEU A 15 -10.01 -17.55 -7.37
N GLY A 16 -9.31 -18.20 -6.44
CA GLY A 16 -8.86 -19.58 -6.60
C GLY A 16 -7.92 -20.10 -5.52
N GLU A 17 -6.71 -20.53 -5.91
CA GLU A 17 -5.77 -21.20 -5.00
C GLU A 17 -5.25 -20.26 -3.90
N ASP A 18 -4.68 -19.10 -4.26
CA ASP A 18 -4.13 -18.16 -3.28
C ASP A 18 -5.24 -17.29 -2.65
N CYS A 19 -6.29 -16.97 -3.39
CA CYS A 19 -7.43 -16.17 -2.95
C CYS A 19 -8.72 -17.00 -2.99
N PRO A 20 -8.92 -17.93 -2.04
CA PRO A 20 -10.07 -18.82 -2.04
C PRO A 20 -11.38 -18.08 -1.81
N VAL A 21 -12.46 -18.60 -2.41
CA VAL A 21 -13.81 -18.17 -2.06
C VAL A 21 -14.23 -18.84 -0.75
N PHE A 22 -14.66 -18.04 0.23
CA PHE A 22 -15.14 -18.52 1.53
C PHE A 22 -16.41 -17.79 1.98
N ASP A 23 -17.15 -18.40 2.90
CA ASP A 23 -18.38 -17.81 3.45
C ASP A 23 -18.07 -16.46 4.13
N ASN A 24 -18.89 -15.44 3.85
CA ASN A 24 -18.71 -14.07 4.34
C ASN A 24 -17.43 -13.37 3.86
N MET A 25 -16.80 -13.82 2.76
CA MET A 25 -15.63 -13.17 2.17
C MET A 25 -15.82 -11.67 1.93
N PHE A 26 -16.98 -11.26 1.42
CA PHE A 26 -17.26 -9.84 1.18
C PHE A 26 -17.39 -9.05 2.50
N GLU A 27 -18.03 -9.62 3.52
CA GLU A 27 -18.12 -8.98 4.84
C GLU A 27 -16.74 -8.84 5.49
N PHE A 28 -15.89 -9.87 5.38
CA PHE A 28 -14.48 -9.79 5.78
C PHE A 28 -13.78 -8.60 5.10
N CYS A 29 -13.99 -8.44 3.78
CA CYS A 29 -13.44 -7.31 3.02
C CYS A 29 -13.96 -5.95 3.49
N GLN A 30 -15.25 -5.86 3.80
CA GLN A 30 -15.86 -4.63 4.29
C GLN A 30 -15.29 -4.20 5.65
N ILE A 31 -14.99 -5.15 6.54
CA ILE A 31 -14.48 -4.84 7.89
C ILE A 31 -13.08 -4.21 7.80
N TYR A 32 -12.11 -4.87 7.15
CA TYR A 32 -10.75 -4.33 7.12
C TYR A 32 -10.65 -3.05 6.27
N ALA A 33 -11.32 -3.01 5.11
CA ALA A 33 -11.29 -1.84 4.25
C ALA A 33 -12.00 -0.63 4.90
N GLY A 34 -13.14 -0.87 5.55
CA GLY A 34 -13.85 0.15 6.31
C GLY A 34 -13.01 0.71 7.46
N GLY A 35 -12.26 -0.14 8.17
CA GLY A 35 -11.33 0.27 9.23
C GLY A 35 -10.23 1.21 8.73
N THR A 36 -9.62 0.90 7.58
CA THR A 36 -8.54 1.73 7.00
C THR A 36 -9.09 3.07 6.48
N ILE A 37 -10.27 3.07 5.85
CA ILE A 37 -10.93 4.32 5.42
C ILE A 37 -11.31 5.18 6.64
N ASP A 38 -11.86 4.61 7.72
CA ASP A 38 -12.18 5.38 8.94
C ASP A 38 -10.92 5.95 9.60
N ALA A 39 -9.83 5.17 9.64
CA ALA A 39 -8.53 5.65 10.12
C ALA A 39 -8.04 6.86 9.32
N ALA A 40 -8.04 6.78 7.98
CA ALA A 40 -7.68 7.90 7.11
C ALA A 40 -8.59 9.12 7.30
N ARG A 41 -9.91 8.92 7.47
CA ARG A 41 -10.86 10.00 7.77
C ARG A 41 -10.55 10.67 9.10
N ARG A 42 -10.17 9.93 10.14
CA ARG A 42 -9.80 10.51 11.45
C ARG A 42 -8.57 11.39 11.35
N LEU A 43 -7.57 10.97 10.56
CA LEU A 43 -6.36 11.76 10.28
C LEU A 43 -6.72 13.05 9.52
N ASN A 44 -7.47 12.95 8.42
CA ASN A 44 -7.91 14.10 7.63
C ASN A 44 -8.70 15.14 8.44
N ASN A 45 -9.54 14.67 9.37
CA ASN A 45 -10.36 15.53 10.23
C ASN A 45 -9.62 15.97 11.52
N GLN A 46 -8.32 15.70 11.64
CA GLN A 46 -7.50 16.07 12.79
C GLN A 46 -8.07 15.55 14.12
N LEU A 47 -8.77 14.42 14.08
CA LEU A 47 -9.32 13.75 15.25
C LEU A 47 -8.28 12.86 15.94
N SER A 48 -7.18 12.57 15.26
CA SER A 48 -6.08 11.76 15.76
C SER A 48 -4.79 12.12 15.02
N ASP A 49 -3.66 12.08 15.72
CA ASP A 49 -2.34 12.18 15.09
C ASP A 49 -1.88 10.83 14.50
N ILE A 50 -2.36 9.73 15.08
CA ILE A 50 -2.07 8.35 14.70
C ILE A 50 -3.38 7.55 14.76
N ALA A 51 -3.66 6.78 13.71
CA ALA A 51 -4.77 5.84 13.66
C ALA A 51 -4.22 4.46 13.28
N ILE A 52 -4.77 3.39 13.88
CA ILE A 52 -4.25 2.03 13.75
C ILE A 52 -5.39 1.10 13.36
N ASN A 53 -5.20 0.34 12.28
CA ASN A 53 -6.07 -0.75 11.88
C ASN A 53 -5.24 -2.02 11.62
N TRP A 54 -5.14 -2.89 12.63
CA TRP A 54 -4.39 -4.15 12.50
C TRP A 54 -5.04 -5.18 11.58
N SER A 55 -6.30 -4.99 11.19
CA SER A 55 -6.98 -5.92 10.28
C SER A 55 -6.72 -5.62 8.80
N GLY A 56 -6.21 -4.43 8.48
CA GLY A 56 -5.84 -4.01 7.13
C GLY A 56 -4.41 -4.39 6.76
N GLY A 57 -3.86 -3.72 5.75
CA GLY A 57 -2.51 -4.00 5.26
C GLY A 57 -2.47 -4.95 4.06
N LEU A 58 -3.59 -5.16 3.37
CA LEU A 58 -3.70 -6.15 2.30
C LEU A 58 -3.21 -5.54 0.98
N HIS A 59 -1.89 -5.52 0.81
CA HIS A 59 -1.18 -4.71 -0.19
C HIS A 59 -1.10 -5.28 -1.62
N HIS A 60 -1.45 -6.56 -1.84
CA HIS A 60 -1.27 -7.22 -3.14
C HIS A 60 -2.46 -7.08 -4.09
N ALA A 61 -3.66 -6.79 -3.56
CA ALA A 61 -4.86 -6.68 -4.37
C ALA A 61 -4.69 -5.58 -5.43
N LYS A 62 -5.08 -5.85 -6.68
CA LYS A 62 -5.01 -4.89 -7.77
C LYS A 62 -6.37 -4.26 -8.04
N LYS A 63 -6.44 -3.44 -9.08
CA LYS A 63 -7.70 -2.80 -9.50
C LYS A 63 -8.79 -3.80 -9.89
N SER A 64 -8.41 -4.91 -10.52
CA SER A 64 -9.36 -5.87 -11.11
C SER A 64 -9.01 -7.34 -10.84
N GLU A 65 -8.05 -7.62 -9.95
CA GLU A 65 -7.65 -8.99 -9.58
C GLU A 65 -7.34 -9.09 -8.08
N ALA A 66 -7.71 -10.23 -7.49
CA ALA A 66 -7.24 -10.63 -6.17
C ALA A 66 -5.83 -11.26 -6.31
N SER A 67 -4.99 -11.10 -5.29
CA SER A 67 -3.62 -11.60 -5.33
C SER A 67 -3.06 -11.74 -3.92
N GLY A 68 -2.33 -12.81 -3.62
CA GLY A 68 -1.58 -12.98 -2.37
C GLY A 68 -2.44 -12.82 -1.11
N PHE A 69 -3.59 -13.49 -1.07
CA PHE A 69 -4.60 -13.38 0.00
C PHE A 69 -5.33 -12.03 0.09
N CYS A 70 -5.06 -11.09 -0.82
CA CYS A 70 -5.64 -9.76 -0.83
C CYS A 70 -6.76 -9.65 -1.87
N TYR A 71 -7.96 -9.30 -1.42
CA TYR A 71 -9.16 -9.18 -2.27
C TYR A 71 -9.53 -7.72 -2.57
N ILE A 72 -9.38 -6.83 -1.59
CA ILE A 72 -9.54 -5.38 -1.72
C ILE A 72 -8.27 -4.74 -1.18
N ASN A 73 -7.71 -3.79 -1.91
CA ASN A 73 -6.54 -3.05 -1.46
C ASN A 73 -6.99 -1.89 -0.55
N ASP A 74 -7.11 -2.15 0.75
CA ASP A 74 -7.56 -1.15 1.72
C ASP A 74 -6.59 0.02 1.87
N LEU A 75 -5.30 -0.23 1.65
CA LEU A 75 -4.24 0.77 1.67
C LEU A 75 -4.43 1.78 0.53
N VAL A 76 -4.71 1.33 -0.69
CA VAL A 76 -5.04 2.22 -1.81
C VAL A 76 -6.26 3.08 -1.48
N LEU A 77 -7.30 2.51 -0.90
CA LEU A 77 -8.50 3.25 -0.48
C LEU A 77 -8.19 4.28 0.62
N GLY A 78 -7.36 3.92 1.59
CA GLY A 78 -6.87 4.82 2.64
C GLY A 78 -6.05 5.99 2.09
N ILE A 79 -5.12 5.73 1.16
CA ILE A 79 -4.32 6.76 0.51
C ILE A 79 -5.22 7.71 -0.30
N LEU A 80 -6.18 7.18 -1.07
CA LEU A 80 -7.14 8.01 -1.81
C LEU A 80 -7.96 8.90 -0.89
N GLU A 81 -8.33 8.41 0.29
CA GLU A 81 -8.99 9.22 1.32
C GLU A 81 -8.06 10.33 1.83
N LEU A 82 -6.80 10.02 2.18
CA LEU A 82 -5.81 11.02 2.62
C LEU A 82 -5.55 12.10 1.56
N LEU A 83 -5.48 11.72 0.27
CA LEU A 83 -5.25 12.62 -0.86
C LEU A 83 -6.36 13.67 -1.08
N LYS A 84 -7.50 13.56 -0.38
CA LYS A 84 -8.54 14.60 -0.38
C LYS A 84 -8.08 15.88 0.33
N TYR A 85 -7.17 15.77 1.30
CA TYR A 85 -6.69 16.88 2.13
C TYR A 85 -5.18 17.08 2.04
N HIS A 86 -4.42 16.02 1.77
CA HIS A 86 -2.97 16.07 1.68
C HIS A 86 -2.51 16.14 0.22
N ALA A 87 -1.57 17.04 -0.05
CA ALA A 87 -0.99 17.18 -1.39
C ALA A 87 -0.16 15.94 -1.76
N ARG A 88 0.54 15.37 -0.76
CA ARG A 88 1.40 14.20 -0.90
C ARG A 88 1.13 13.16 0.20
N VAL A 89 1.28 11.88 -0.13
CA VAL A 89 1.23 10.77 0.82
C VAL A 89 2.49 9.91 0.67
N LEU A 90 3.13 9.59 1.79
CA LEU A 90 4.23 8.63 1.84
C LEU A 90 3.70 7.28 2.33
N TYR A 91 3.79 6.26 1.49
CA TYR A 91 3.50 4.88 1.82
C TYR A 91 4.80 4.11 2.12
N ILE A 92 4.85 3.44 3.26
CA ILE A 92 6.01 2.64 3.68
C ILE A 92 5.55 1.22 3.95
N ASP A 93 6.21 0.27 3.33
CA ASP A 93 5.90 -1.15 3.40
C ASP A 93 7.10 -1.93 3.92
N ILE A 94 6.88 -2.65 5.02
CA ILE A 94 7.89 -3.48 5.68
C ILE A 94 7.48 -4.96 5.72
N ASP A 95 6.43 -5.34 4.98
CA ASP A 95 6.12 -6.75 4.76
C ASP A 95 7.27 -7.41 3.98
N ILE A 96 7.43 -8.73 4.16
CA ILE A 96 8.48 -9.47 3.46
C ILE A 96 8.28 -9.50 1.94
N HIS A 97 7.04 -9.37 1.47
CA HIS A 97 6.69 -9.32 0.06
C HIS A 97 6.68 -7.89 -0.47
N HIS A 98 6.96 -7.73 -1.76
CA HIS A 98 6.86 -6.42 -2.40
C HIS A 98 5.40 -5.93 -2.38
N GLY A 99 5.18 -4.70 -1.91
CA GLY A 99 3.88 -4.00 -1.89
C GLY A 99 3.38 -3.57 -3.27
N ASP A 100 3.30 -4.54 -4.17
CA ASP A 100 3.13 -4.36 -5.60
C ASP A 100 1.76 -3.80 -6.01
N GLY A 101 0.69 -4.15 -5.31
CA GLY A 101 -0.65 -3.60 -5.58
C GLY A 101 -0.73 -2.10 -5.27
N VAL A 102 -0.10 -1.67 -4.17
CA VAL A 102 -0.03 -0.24 -3.82
C VAL A 102 0.91 0.52 -4.76
N GLU A 103 2.08 -0.05 -5.09
CA GLU A 103 3.00 0.53 -6.08
C GLU A 103 2.32 0.72 -7.44
N GLU A 104 1.64 -0.31 -7.94
CA GLU A 104 0.97 -0.27 -9.24
C GLU A 104 -0.13 0.80 -9.28
N ALA A 105 -0.93 0.91 -8.22
CA ALA A 105 -2.02 1.89 -8.12
C ALA A 105 -1.53 3.35 -8.24
N PHE A 106 -0.29 3.62 -7.85
CA PHE A 106 0.30 4.96 -7.82
C PHE A 106 1.52 5.13 -8.73
N TYR A 107 1.81 4.16 -9.61
CA TYR A 107 3.03 4.09 -10.40
C TYR A 107 3.28 5.32 -11.31
N PHE A 108 2.22 6.04 -11.65
CA PHE A 108 2.24 7.18 -12.59
C PHE A 108 2.03 8.54 -11.91
N THR A 109 2.07 8.66 -10.58
CA THR A 109 1.85 9.94 -9.88
C THR A 109 2.97 10.30 -8.93
N ASP A 110 3.26 11.59 -8.82
CA ASP A 110 4.17 12.18 -7.82
C ASP A 110 3.48 12.51 -6.48
N ARG A 111 2.14 12.37 -6.42
CA ARG A 111 1.36 12.64 -5.21
C ARG A 111 1.49 11.54 -4.16
N VAL A 112 1.94 10.35 -4.54
CA VAL A 112 2.15 9.24 -3.63
C VAL A 112 3.53 8.68 -3.89
N MET A 113 4.33 8.54 -2.84
CA MET A 113 5.60 7.82 -2.91
C MET A 113 5.46 6.50 -2.19
N THR A 114 5.79 5.40 -2.87
CA THR A 114 5.83 4.06 -2.28
C THR A 114 7.27 3.71 -1.95
N VAL A 115 7.48 3.15 -0.76
CA VAL A 115 8.78 2.66 -0.31
C VAL A 115 8.58 1.25 0.24
N SER A 116 9.13 0.24 -0.43
CA SER A 116 8.97 -1.15 -0.01
C SER A 116 10.32 -1.82 0.23
N PHE A 117 10.44 -2.49 1.38
CA PHE A 117 11.58 -3.31 1.77
C PHE A 117 11.17 -4.78 1.78
N HIS A 118 11.64 -5.55 0.81
CA HIS A 118 11.10 -6.90 0.58
C HIS A 118 12.17 -7.86 0.12
N LYS A 119 11.91 -9.16 0.28
CA LYS A 119 12.74 -10.20 -0.34
C LYS A 119 12.52 -10.18 -1.85
N TYR A 120 13.60 -10.29 -2.62
CA TYR A 120 13.56 -10.29 -4.08
C TYR A 120 14.54 -11.28 -4.69
N GLY A 121 14.13 -11.95 -5.77
CA GLY A 121 14.88 -12.99 -6.46
C GLY A 121 14.32 -14.40 -6.22
N ASP A 122 14.91 -15.40 -6.87
CA ASP A 122 14.59 -16.83 -6.69
C ASP A 122 13.10 -17.20 -6.80
N MET A 123 12.37 -16.51 -7.69
CA MET A 123 10.92 -16.65 -7.89
C MET A 123 10.09 -16.40 -6.61
N PHE A 124 10.63 -15.64 -5.64
CA PHE A 124 9.89 -15.23 -4.46
C PHE A 124 8.72 -14.32 -4.86
N PHE A 125 7.54 -14.61 -4.32
CA PHE A 125 6.32 -13.85 -4.61
C PHE A 125 6.47 -12.37 -4.18
N PRO A 126 5.93 -11.39 -4.95
CA PRO A 126 5.19 -11.51 -6.22
C PRO A 126 6.08 -11.52 -7.47
N GLY A 127 7.42 -11.55 -7.31
CA GLY A 127 8.37 -11.52 -8.43
C GLY A 127 8.63 -10.13 -9.04
N THR A 128 8.07 -9.08 -8.44
CA THR A 128 8.31 -7.66 -8.79
C THR A 128 9.11 -6.96 -7.68
N GLY A 129 9.41 -5.66 -7.84
CA GLY A 129 10.17 -4.89 -6.84
C GLY A 129 11.68 -4.83 -7.10
N ASP A 130 12.12 -4.97 -8.36
CA ASP A 130 13.53 -4.72 -8.70
C ASP A 130 13.92 -3.28 -8.32
N VAL A 131 15.17 -3.04 -7.95
CA VAL A 131 15.69 -1.69 -7.69
C VAL A 131 15.53 -0.74 -8.90
N LYS A 132 15.38 -1.30 -10.10
CA LYS A 132 15.13 -0.54 -11.34
C LYS A 132 13.66 -0.13 -11.52
N ASN A 133 12.73 -0.70 -10.75
CA ASN A 133 11.33 -0.31 -10.76
C ASN A 133 11.20 1.00 -9.97
N ILE A 134 11.12 2.11 -10.69
CA ILE A 134 11.21 3.45 -10.11
C ILE A 134 9.97 4.31 -10.41
N GLY A 135 8.89 3.72 -10.91
CA GLY A 135 7.72 4.47 -11.40
C GLY A 135 7.93 5.03 -12.79
N GLU A 136 6.86 5.59 -13.35
CA GLU A 136 6.83 6.10 -14.71
C GLU A 136 6.15 7.47 -14.81
N ARG A 137 6.44 8.19 -15.90
CA ARG A 137 5.90 9.53 -16.18
C ARG A 137 6.12 10.48 -14.99
N GLU A 138 5.06 11.13 -14.51
CA GLU A 138 5.10 11.99 -13.33
C GLU A 138 5.49 11.22 -12.06
N GLY A 139 5.18 9.93 -11.96
CA GLY A 139 5.56 9.06 -10.84
C GLY A 139 6.99 8.53 -10.90
N LYS A 140 7.78 8.90 -11.92
CA LYS A 140 9.17 8.47 -12.00
C LYS A 140 9.97 9.02 -10.80
N TYR A 141 10.70 8.13 -10.14
CA TYR A 141 11.40 8.30 -8.86
C TYR A 141 10.51 8.40 -7.61
N TYR A 142 9.20 8.12 -7.73
CA TYR A 142 8.27 8.04 -6.61
C TYR A 142 7.92 6.60 -6.19
N ALA A 143 8.42 5.59 -6.89
CA ALA A 143 8.47 4.22 -6.38
C ALA A 143 9.91 3.87 -5.98
N ILE A 144 10.11 3.49 -4.71
CA ILE A 144 11.41 3.16 -4.14
C ILE A 144 11.38 1.71 -3.67
N ASN A 145 12.11 0.88 -4.39
CA ASN A 145 12.23 -0.54 -4.10
C ASN A 145 13.58 -0.87 -3.46
N VAL A 146 13.52 -1.62 -2.36
CA VAL A 146 14.69 -2.04 -1.59
C VAL A 146 14.73 -3.57 -1.59
N PRO A 147 15.21 -4.20 -2.67
CA PRO A 147 15.26 -5.65 -2.79
C PRO A 147 16.32 -6.23 -1.85
N LEU A 148 15.91 -7.21 -1.04
CA LEU A 148 16.73 -7.88 -0.04
C LEU A 148 16.88 -9.37 -0.34
N LYS A 149 17.98 -9.95 0.15
CA LYS A 149 18.21 -11.40 0.16
C LYS A 149 17.86 -11.98 1.52
N ASP A 150 17.81 -13.31 1.58
CA ASP A 150 17.63 -14.04 2.82
C ASP A 150 18.66 -13.68 3.90
N GLY A 151 18.20 -13.71 5.16
CA GLY A 151 19.09 -13.64 6.33
C GLY A 151 19.52 -12.24 6.77
N ILE A 152 18.81 -11.19 6.36
CA ILE A 152 19.01 -9.87 6.97
C ILE A 152 18.63 -9.90 8.45
N ASP A 153 19.46 -9.32 9.30
CA ASP A 153 19.22 -9.19 10.74
C ASP A 153 18.69 -7.80 11.11
N ASP A 154 18.22 -7.65 12.36
CA ASP A 154 17.65 -6.41 12.87
C ASP A 154 18.61 -5.23 12.75
N ASN A 155 19.92 -5.43 12.98
CA ASN A 155 20.91 -4.37 12.94
C ASN A 155 21.10 -3.82 11.52
N ASN A 156 21.26 -4.73 10.55
CA ASN A 156 21.42 -4.35 9.15
C ASN A 156 20.13 -3.76 8.59
N PHE A 157 18.98 -4.36 8.89
CA PHE A 157 17.67 -3.84 8.47
C PHE A 157 17.43 -2.44 9.06
N THR A 158 17.62 -2.26 10.37
CA THR A 158 17.44 -0.96 11.03
C THR A 158 18.34 0.12 10.45
N ARG A 159 19.61 -0.20 10.17
CA ARG A 159 20.54 0.75 9.57
C ARG A 159 20.11 1.14 8.15
N LEU A 160 19.73 0.16 7.34
CA LEU A 160 19.27 0.39 5.98
C LEU A 160 17.97 1.21 5.96
N PHE A 161 16.98 0.78 6.74
CA PHE A 161 15.69 1.45 6.90
C PHE A 161 15.87 2.91 7.27
N LYS A 162 16.64 3.21 8.34
CA LYS A 162 16.91 4.58 8.77
C LYS A 162 17.62 5.41 7.70
N THR A 163 18.52 4.81 6.92
CA THR A 163 19.25 5.52 5.87
C THR A 163 18.28 5.97 4.78
N ILE A 164 17.44 5.06 4.29
CA ILE A 164 16.47 5.34 3.22
C ILE A 164 15.34 6.25 3.72
N PHE A 165 14.77 5.95 4.89
CA PHE A 165 13.69 6.77 5.47
C PHE A 165 14.11 8.23 5.65
N ASN A 166 15.33 8.49 6.13
CA ASN A 166 15.81 9.87 6.30
C ASN A 166 15.92 10.62 4.97
N THR A 167 16.33 9.95 3.90
CA THR A 167 16.39 10.54 2.56
C THR A 167 14.98 10.81 2.02
N VAL A 168 14.07 9.85 2.16
CA VAL A 168 12.69 9.98 1.69
C VAL A 168 11.92 11.09 2.41
N ASP A 169 12.02 11.13 3.74
CA ASP A 169 11.38 12.15 4.57
C ASP A 169 11.88 13.58 4.24
N TYR A 170 13.16 13.70 3.87
CA TYR A 170 13.72 14.94 3.36
C TYR A 170 13.12 15.32 1.99
N CYS A 171 13.06 14.38 1.04
CA CYS A 171 12.56 14.61 -0.32
C CYS A 171 11.04 14.89 -0.37
N GLN A 172 10.25 14.28 0.51
CA GLN A 172 8.80 14.49 0.60
C GLN A 172 8.41 15.88 1.13
N GLY A 173 9.38 16.65 1.64
CA GLY A 173 9.13 17.97 2.20
C GLY A 173 8.31 17.95 3.49
N CYS A 174 8.24 16.81 4.18
CA CYS A 174 7.52 16.65 5.45
C CYS A 174 8.19 17.41 6.61
N ARG A 175 9.49 17.73 6.50
CA ARG A 175 10.28 18.38 7.56
C ARG A 175 10.04 19.88 7.74
N ASN A 176 9.56 20.58 6.71
CA ASN A 176 9.24 22.00 6.85
C ASN A 176 7.92 22.15 7.59
N ILE A 177 7.92 22.84 8.74
CA ILE A 177 6.71 23.09 9.56
C ILE A 177 5.57 23.69 8.73
N SER A 178 5.88 24.51 7.72
CA SER A 178 4.90 25.12 6.81
C SER A 178 4.26 24.15 5.81
N THR A 179 4.87 22.99 5.55
CA THR A 179 4.39 21.98 4.59
C THR A 179 4.01 20.66 5.25
N ARG A 180 4.30 20.48 6.55
CA ARG A 180 4.01 19.26 7.32
C ARG A 180 2.52 18.90 7.32
N SER A 181 1.62 19.90 7.33
CA SER A 181 0.17 19.67 7.21
C SER A 181 -0.25 19.15 5.83
N ASN A 182 0.59 19.30 4.80
CA ASN A 182 0.27 18.91 3.43
C ASN A 182 0.76 17.50 3.08
N CYS A 183 1.38 16.79 4.03
CA CYS A 183 1.85 15.42 3.85
C CYS A 183 1.23 14.49 4.90
N ALA A 184 0.79 13.30 4.47
CA ALA A 184 0.43 12.20 5.36
C ALA A 184 1.36 11.01 5.13
N SER A 185 1.45 10.12 6.13
CA SER A 185 2.13 8.85 6.00
C SER A 185 1.20 7.70 6.36
N MET A 186 1.36 6.58 5.63
CA MET A 186 0.64 5.34 5.89
C MET A 186 1.64 4.19 5.81
N TRP A 187 1.44 3.20 6.68
CA TRP A 187 2.29 2.02 6.76
C TRP A 187 1.47 0.81 6.30
N GLY A 188 2.03 0.05 5.37
CA GLY A 188 1.53 -1.24 4.91
C GLY A 188 1.97 -2.36 5.82
#